data_AF-A0A924PRY1-F1
#
_entry.id   AF-A0A924PRY1-F1
#
_cell.length_a   1.000
_cell.length_b   1.000
_cell.length_c   1.000
_cell.angle_alpha   90.00
_cell.angle_beta   90.00
_cell.angle_gamma   90.00
#
_symmetry.space_group_name_H-M   'P 1'
#
loop_
_entity.id
_entity.type
_entity.pdbx_description
1 polymer ?
#
loop_
_entity_poly.entity_id
_entity_poly.type
_entity_poly.pdbx_seq_one_letter_code
_entity_poly.pdbx_strand_id
1 'polypeptide(L)'
;MSTPHSLKKNSGQGAAPKTGDAASLHLVAPIHMRTSTASCWKCHALTQVHAVVAADVVDLGESGESRTYVYGIANPPTELTDALLLLAPNLRVDLPGDDGVSRLTNHCPHCGALQSDVYLFSEPGGPFFGRPPEGHLGAVILEHDVQVDDASYST
;
A
#
# COMPACT_ATOMS: atom_id res chain seq x y z
N MET A 1 54.52 23.35 10.19
CA MET A 1 53.26 23.99 10.61
C MET A 1 52.21 23.60 9.59
N SER A 2 51.48 22.54 9.87
CA SER A 2 50.57 21.90 8.91
C SER A 2 49.15 22.00 9.46
N THR A 3 48.32 22.78 8.80
CA THR A 3 46.88 22.93 9.08
C THR A 3 46.10 21.81 8.38
N PRO A 4 45.23 21.06 9.08
CA PRO A 4 44.39 20.06 8.45
C PRO A 4 43.10 20.70 7.88
N HIS A 5 42.77 20.39 6.64
CA HIS A 5 41.45 20.66 6.06
C HIS A 5 40.46 19.57 6.49
N SER A 6 39.50 19.95 7.34
CA SER A 6 38.36 19.11 7.73
C SER A 6 37.32 19.03 6.60
N LEU A 7 37.00 17.81 6.21
CA LEU A 7 35.85 17.45 5.37
C LEU A 7 34.54 17.83 6.08
N LYS A 8 33.74 18.70 5.47
CA LYS A 8 32.35 18.95 5.89
C LYS A 8 31.47 17.75 5.50
N LYS A 9 31.03 16.97 6.48
CA LYS A 9 29.89 16.06 6.35
C LYS A 9 28.60 16.89 6.42
N ASN A 10 27.89 17.02 5.31
CA ASN A 10 26.49 17.40 5.33
C ASN A 10 25.68 16.18 5.80
N SER A 11 25.54 16.04 7.11
CA SER A 11 24.48 15.20 7.67
C SER A 11 23.18 16.00 7.57
N GLY A 12 22.43 15.77 6.48
CA GLY A 12 21.02 16.13 6.42
C GLY A 12 20.33 15.45 7.59
N GLN A 13 19.90 16.25 8.56
CA GLN A 13 19.12 15.78 9.69
C GLN A 13 17.76 15.36 9.14
N GLY A 14 17.55 14.04 9.00
CA GLY A 14 16.22 13.49 8.89
C GLY A 14 15.45 13.92 10.14
N ALA A 15 14.45 14.77 9.95
CA ALA A 15 13.56 15.17 11.02
C ALA A 15 12.85 13.91 11.51
N ALA A 16 12.90 13.68 12.83
CA ALA A 16 12.06 12.69 13.47
C ALA A 16 10.58 13.02 13.17
N PRO A 17 9.72 12.02 12.88
CA PRO A 17 8.30 12.27 12.69
C PRO A 17 7.75 12.88 13.97
N LYS A 18 7.21 14.10 13.84
CA LYS A 18 6.46 14.75 14.91
C LYS A 18 5.13 14.02 15.02
N THR A 19 4.78 13.60 16.23
CA THR A 19 3.45 13.10 16.58
C THR A 19 2.42 14.20 16.27
N GLY A 20 1.63 14.03 15.21
CA GLY A 20 0.60 14.99 14.78
C GLY A 20 -0.07 14.52 13.50
N ASP A 21 -1.37 14.25 13.60
CA ASP A 21 -2.31 13.70 12.60
C ASP A 21 -1.83 12.44 11.86
N ALA A 22 -2.61 11.35 12.00
CA ALA A 22 -2.43 10.19 11.13
C ALA A 22 -2.46 10.69 9.68
N ALA A 23 -1.44 10.33 8.89
CA ALA A 23 -1.38 10.73 7.48
C ALA A 23 -2.60 10.11 6.77
N SER A 24 -3.62 10.94 6.51
CA SER A 24 -4.83 10.52 5.84
C SER A 24 -4.71 10.81 4.35
N LEU A 25 -4.99 9.82 3.51
CA LEU A 25 -5.05 9.97 2.07
C LEU A 25 -6.49 10.01 1.61
N HIS A 26 -6.76 10.78 0.55
CA HIS A 26 -8.05 10.78 -0.12
C HIS A 26 -7.90 10.04 -1.46
N LEU A 27 -8.60 8.92 -1.58
CA LEU A 27 -8.58 8.06 -2.76
C LEU A 27 -9.68 8.49 -3.71
N VAL A 28 -9.30 8.93 -4.91
CA VAL A 28 -10.24 9.38 -5.93
C VAL A 28 -10.79 8.18 -6.71
N ALA A 29 -12.10 8.15 -6.90
CA ALA A 29 -12.81 7.14 -7.66
C ALA A 29 -12.63 7.28 -9.20
N PRO A 30 -12.90 6.21 -9.98
CA PRO A 30 -13.30 4.87 -9.53
C PRO A 30 -12.15 4.15 -8.81
N ILE A 31 -12.49 3.51 -7.69
CA ILE A 31 -11.54 2.69 -6.95
C ILE A 31 -11.66 1.28 -7.46
N HIS A 32 -10.56 0.72 -7.94
CA HIS A 32 -10.49 -0.62 -8.49
C HIS A 32 -9.76 -1.59 -7.57
N MET A 33 -10.02 -2.88 -7.78
CA MET A 33 -9.20 -3.96 -7.27
C MET A 33 -8.51 -4.69 -8.41
N ARG A 34 -7.18 -4.72 -8.38
CA ARG A 34 -6.36 -5.49 -9.31
C ARG A 34 -5.90 -6.79 -8.66
N THR A 35 -5.85 -7.87 -9.44
CA THR A 35 -5.33 -9.17 -9.00
C THR A 35 -4.07 -9.54 -9.77
N SER A 36 -3.12 -10.16 -9.09
CA SER A 36 -1.92 -10.76 -9.64
C SER A 36 -1.59 -12.05 -8.88
N THR A 37 -0.39 -12.60 -9.08
CA THR A 37 0.09 -13.79 -8.36
C THR A 37 1.50 -13.61 -7.84
N ALA A 38 1.80 -14.19 -6.68
CA ALA A 38 3.13 -14.29 -6.10
C ALA A 38 3.34 -15.67 -5.46
N SER A 39 4.59 -16.14 -5.36
CA SER A 39 4.91 -17.36 -4.62
C SER A 39 4.88 -17.10 -3.12
N CYS A 40 4.12 -17.86 -2.36
CA CYS A 40 4.08 -17.72 -0.91
C CYS A 40 5.45 -18.00 -0.28
N TRP A 41 5.97 -17.08 0.53
CA TRP A 41 7.26 -17.26 1.20
C TRP A 41 7.30 -18.44 2.17
N LYS A 42 6.15 -18.84 2.73
CA LYS A 42 6.04 -19.90 3.75
C LYS A 42 5.80 -21.29 3.15
N CYS A 43 4.84 -21.41 2.24
CA CYS A 43 4.42 -22.71 1.70
C CYS A 43 4.76 -22.90 0.21
N HIS A 44 5.32 -21.87 -0.44
CA HIS A 44 5.70 -21.86 -1.85
C HIS A 44 4.56 -22.07 -2.86
N ALA A 45 3.32 -22.19 -2.42
CA ALA A 45 2.17 -22.22 -3.32
C ALA A 45 2.01 -20.89 -4.06
N LEU A 46 1.69 -20.96 -5.35
CA LEU A 46 1.33 -19.80 -6.15
C LEU A 46 0.03 -19.21 -5.59
N THR A 47 0.11 -17.97 -5.14
CA THR A 47 -0.92 -17.30 -4.33
C THR A 47 -1.45 -16.11 -5.10
N GLN A 48 -2.79 -15.98 -5.20
CA GLN A 48 -3.39 -14.75 -5.66
C GLN A 48 -3.15 -13.64 -4.64
N VAL A 49 -2.78 -12.47 -5.15
CA VAL A 49 -2.56 -11.27 -4.36
C VAL A 49 -3.29 -10.12 -5.03
N HIS A 50 -3.76 -9.17 -4.24
CA HIS A 50 -4.66 -8.11 -4.67
C HIS A 50 -4.13 -6.75 -4.26
N ALA A 51 -4.47 -5.73 -5.04
CA ALA A 51 -4.11 -4.35 -4.80
C ALA A 51 -5.34 -3.45 -4.97
N VAL A 52 -5.45 -2.44 -4.12
CA VAL A 52 -6.37 -1.31 -4.31
C VAL A 52 -5.72 -0.35 -5.28
N VAL A 53 -6.49 0.13 -6.25
CA VAL A 53 -6.05 1.13 -7.24
C VAL A 53 -7.02 2.30 -7.18
N ALA A 54 -6.52 3.48 -6.80
CA ALA A 54 -7.28 4.71 -6.91
C ALA A 54 -7.06 5.34 -8.30
N ALA A 55 -8.05 6.08 -8.79
CA ALA A 55 -7.90 6.87 -10.03
C ALA A 55 -6.87 7.99 -9.85
N ASP A 56 -6.80 8.52 -8.62
CA ASP A 56 -5.79 9.44 -8.12
C ASP A 56 -5.68 9.33 -6.59
N VAL A 57 -4.59 9.81 -6.01
CA VAL A 57 -4.40 9.93 -4.57
C VAL A 57 -4.13 11.39 -4.26
N VAL A 58 -4.95 11.98 -3.38
CA VAL A 58 -4.72 13.32 -2.84
C VAL A 58 -4.09 13.20 -1.46
N ASP A 59 -2.87 13.71 -1.33
CA ASP A 59 -2.06 13.68 -0.11
C ASP A 59 -1.79 15.11 0.33
N LEU A 60 -2.21 15.48 1.54
CA LEU A 60 -2.12 16.86 2.06
C LEU A 60 -2.71 17.93 1.12
N GLY A 61 -3.70 17.56 0.30
CA GLY A 61 -4.33 18.43 -0.69
C GLY A 61 -3.63 18.50 -2.05
N GLU A 62 -2.54 17.77 -2.24
CA GLU A 62 -1.81 17.65 -3.50
C GLU A 62 -2.26 16.40 -4.26
N SER A 63 -2.70 16.58 -5.51
CA SER A 63 -3.14 15.50 -6.41
C SER A 63 -1.94 14.90 -7.16
N GLY A 64 -1.88 13.57 -7.22
CA GLY A 64 -0.90 12.85 -8.03
C GLY A 64 -1.22 12.81 -9.53
N GLU A 65 -2.42 13.24 -9.92
CA GLU A 65 -2.98 13.24 -11.29
C GLU A 65 -2.81 11.89 -12.03
N SER A 66 -2.73 10.79 -11.29
CA SER A 66 -2.47 9.48 -11.89
C SER A 66 -2.95 8.31 -11.03
N ARG A 67 -3.35 7.24 -11.75
CA ARG A 67 -3.74 5.98 -11.12
C ARG A 67 -2.60 5.44 -10.29
N THR A 68 -2.93 5.01 -9.07
CA THR A 68 -1.93 4.75 -8.05
C THR A 68 -2.33 3.51 -7.23
N TYR A 69 -1.37 2.62 -6.96
CA TYR A 69 -1.63 1.53 -6.02
C TYR A 69 -1.61 2.07 -4.59
N VAL A 70 -2.54 1.61 -3.77
CA VAL A 70 -2.66 1.96 -2.36
C VAL A 70 -2.58 0.69 -1.52
N TYR A 71 -1.74 0.71 -0.49
CA TYR A 71 -1.45 -0.45 0.37
C TYR A 71 -1.14 -0.01 1.81
N GLY A 72 -1.01 -0.96 2.73
CA GLY A 72 -0.78 -0.66 4.15
C GLY A 72 -1.92 0.10 4.84
N ILE A 73 -3.12 0.16 4.24
CA ILE A 73 -4.25 0.95 4.75
C ILE A 73 -4.59 0.51 6.18
N ALA A 74 -4.42 1.42 7.15
CA ALA A 74 -4.77 1.17 8.53
C ALA A 74 -6.25 1.42 8.78
N ASN A 75 -6.86 0.56 9.62
CA ASN A 75 -8.26 0.64 10.03
C ASN A 75 -9.20 0.99 8.85
N PRO A 76 -9.15 0.23 7.75
CA PRO A 76 -9.81 0.60 6.50
C PRO A 76 -11.32 0.82 6.70
N PRO A 77 -11.93 1.78 5.98
CA PRO A 77 -13.37 2.02 6.01
C PRO A 77 -14.16 0.73 5.72
N THR A 78 -15.26 0.52 6.46
CA THR A 78 -16.07 -0.71 6.35
C THR A 78 -16.54 -0.95 4.92
N GLU A 79 -16.95 0.09 4.19
CA GLU A 79 -17.37 -0.02 2.79
C GLU A 79 -16.29 -0.59 1.86
N LEU A 80 -15.03 -0.21 2.09
CA LEU A 80 -13.90 -0.76 1.33
C LEU A 80 -13.70 -2.23 1.67
N THR A 81 -13.76 -2.59 2.95
CA THR A 81 -13.59 -3.98 3.38
C THR A 81 -14.74 -4.88 2.96
N ASP A 82 -15.98 -4.39 2.96
CA ASP A 82 -17.16 -5.15 2.55
C ASP A 82 -17.12 -5.46 1.05
N ALA A 83 -16.72 -4.47 0.23
CA ALA A 83 -16.54 -4.66 -1.21
C ALA A 83 -15.43 -5.67 -1.52
N LEU A 84 -14.31 -5.61 -0.77
CA LEU A 84 -13.18 -6.51 -0.95
C LEU A 84 -13.46 -7.93 -0.46
N LEU A 85 -14.18 -8.11 0.64
CA LEU A 85 -14.46 -9.43 1.20
C LEU A 85 -15.14 -10.38 0.20
N LEU A 86 -16.02 -9.85 -0.64
CA LEU A 86 -16.74 -10.61 -1.66
C LEU A 86 -15.82 -11.04 -2.82
N LEU A 87 -14.85 -10.20 -3.20
CA LEU A 87 -14.06 -10.36 -4.42
C LEU A 87 -12.67 -10.93 -4.18
N ALA A 88 -12.10 -10.69 -3.00
CA ALA A 88 -10.75 -11.05 -2.59
C ALA A 88 -10.70 -11.35 -1.08
N PRO A 89 -11.28 -12.49 -0.63
CA PRO A 89 -11.35 -12.85 0.80
C PRO A 89 -9.98 -13.01 1.47
N ASN A 90 -8.90 -13.14 0.68
CA ASN A 90 -7.51 -13.20 1.14
C ASN A 90 -6.83 -11.82 1.21
N LEU A 91 -7.46 -10.74 0.76
CA LEU A 91 -7.09 -9.36 1.10
C LEU A 91 -8.03 -8.88 2.21
N ARG A 92 -7.56 -8.94 3.46
CA ARG A 92 -8.40 -8.75 4.64
C ARG A 92 -7.65 -8.00 5.74
N VAL A 93 -8.41 -7.45 6.68
CA VAL A 93 -7.85 -6.79 7.86
C VAL A 93 -7.18 -7.83 8.76
N ASP A 94 -5.92 -7.58 9.13
CA ASP A 94 -5.17 -8.34 10.13
C ASP A 94 -4.20 -7.41 10.89
N LEU A 95 -3.48 -7.94 11.88
CA LEU A 95 -2.44 -7.24 12.64
C LEU A 95 -1.06 -7.71 12.12
N PRO A 96 -0.48 -7.05 11.10
CA PRO A 96 0.77 -7.49 10.48
C PRO A 96 2.01 -7.37 11.38
N GLY A 97 1.93 -6.62 12.47
CA GLY A 97 3.05 -6.38 13.39
C GLY A 97 2.61 -6.09 14.82
N ASP A 98 3.57 -5.80 15.68
CA ASP A 98 3.37 -5.62 17.13
C ASP A 98 2.95 -4.18 17.52
N ASP A 99 2.67 -3.32 16.54
CA ASP A 99 2.23 -1.94 16.77
C ASP A 99 0.75 -1.82 17.14
N GLY A 100 0.01 -2.93 17.08
CA GLY A 100 -1.41 -2.98 17.42
C GLY A 100 -2.32 -2.32 16.38
N VAL A 101 -1.79 -1.98 15.20
CA VAL A 101 -2.56 -1.32 14.14
C VAL A 101 -3.04 -2.36 13.12
N SER A 102 -4.36 -2.44 12.98
CA SER A 102 -4.98 -3.33 11.99
C SER A 102 -4.83 -2.76 10.59
N ARG A 103 -4.41 -3.59 9.63
CA ARG A 103 -4.16 -3.18 8.25
C ARG A 103 -4.77 -4.14 7.25
N LEU A 104 -5.23 -3.59 6.13
CA LEU A 104 -5.65 -4.40 4.99
C LEU A 104 -4.45 -5.11 4.38
N THR A 105 -4.40 -6.44 4.50
CA THR A 105 -3.20 -7.21 4.15
C THR A 105 -3.52 -8.46 3.33
N ASN A 106 -2.65 -8.78 2.37
CA ASN A 106 -2.74 -9.99 1.57
C ASN A 106 -2.33 -11.23 2.38
N HIS A 107 -3.04 -12.33 2.17
CA HIS A 107 -2.79 -13.62 2.81
C HIS A 107 -2.70 -14.73 1.77
N CYS A 108 -1.90 -15.75 2.07
CA CYS A 108 -1.89 -16.97 1.30
C CYS A 108 -3.18 -17.77 1.57
N PRO A 109 -3.99 -18.08 0.54
CA PRO A 109 -5.22 -18.85 0.74
C PRO A 109 -4.94 -20.32 1.11
N HIS A 110 -3.71 -20.79 0.93
CA HIS A 110 -3.33 -22.18 1.22
C HIS A 110 -2.87 -22.38 2.67
N CYS A 111 -2.04 -21.48 3.20
CA CYS A 111 -1.44 -21.64 4.53
C CYS A 111 -1.73 -20.48 5.49
N GLY A 112 -2.49 -19.47 5.06
CA GLY A 112 -2.85 -18.30 5.85
C GLY A 112 -1.69 -17.33 6.12
N ALA A 113 -0.49 -17.56 5.56
CA ALA A 113 0.64 -16.68 5.79
C ALA A 113 0.41 -15.30 5.18
N LEU A 114 0.70 -14.27 5.96
CA LEU A 114 0.74 -12.89 5.52
C LEU A 114 1.72 -12.70 4.36
N GLN A 115 1.31 -11.97 3.32
CA GLN A 115 2.16 -11.60 2.19
C GLN A 115 2.61 -10.15 2.38
N SER A 116 3.92 -9.91 2.37
CA SER A 116 4.51 -8.62 2.73
C SER A 116 4.23 -7.55 1.67
N ASP A 117 3.68 -6.42 2.09
CA ASP A 117 3.46 -5.26 1.20
C ASP A 117 4.76 -4.74 0.59
N VAL A 118 5.87 -4.79 1.33
CA VAL A 118 7.19 -4.38 0.81
C VAL A 118 7.55 -5.19 -0.44
N TYR A 119 7.43 -6.51 -0.37
CA TYR A 119 7.67 -7.38 -1.52
C TYR A 119 6.66 -7.14 -2.65
N LEU A 120 5.38 -6.93 -2.31
CA LEU A 120 4.32 -6.81 -3.29
C LEU A 120 4.37 -5.49 -4.09
N PHE A 121 4.68 -4.38 -3.41
CA PHE A 121 4.52 -3.02 -3.95
C PHE A 121 5.84 -2.24 -4.08
N SER A 122 6.85 -2.55 -3.27
CA SER A 122 8.08 -1.73 -3.18
C SER A 122 9.33 -2.39 -3.75
N GLU A 123 9.33 -3.71 -3.98
CA GLU A 123 10.49 -4.42 -4.52
C GLU A 123 10.41 -4.58 -6.06
N PRO A 124 11.51 -4.31 -6.79
CA PRO A 124 11.59 -4.64 -8.21
C PRO A 124 11.27 -6.11 -8.48
N GLY A 125 10.31 -6.36 -9.37
CA GLY A 125 9.81 -7.70 -9.66
C GLY A 125 8.61 -8.12 -8.80
N GLY A 126 8.22 -7.31 -7.83
CA GLY A 126 6.94 -7.43 -7.13
C GLY A 126 5.75 -7.27 -8.09
N PRO A 127 4.63 -7.98 -7.85
CA PRO A 127 3.46 -7.99 -8.73
C PRO A 127 2.80 -6.61 -8.94
N PHE A 128 3.02 -5.67 -8.02
CA PHE A 128 2.46 -4.33 -8.02
C PHE A 128 3.54 -3.25 -7.94
N PHE A 129 4.78 -3.57 -8.29
CA PHE A 129 5.86 -2.59 -8.31
C PHE A 129 5.64 -1.51 -9.38
N GLY A 130 5.77 -0.24 -8.98
CA GLY A 130 5.60 0.93 -9.84
C GLY A 130 4.14 1.34 -10.01
N ARG A 131 3.75 1.72 -11.24
CA ARG A 131 2.41 2.23 -11.55
C ARG A 131 1.44 1.12 -11.97
N PRO A 132 0.14 1.29 -11.67
CA PRO A 132 -0.93 0.56 -12.34
C PRO A 132 -0.84 0.68 -13.87
N PRO A 133 -1.21 -0.38 -14.61
CA PRO A 133 -1.23 -0.32 -16.08
C PRO A 133 -2.32 0.65 -16.58
N GLU A 134 -2.10 1.27 -17.75
CA GLU A 134 -3.10 2.15 -18.38
C GLU A 134 -4.36 1.40 -18.84
N GLY A 135 -4.24 0.09 -19.09
CA GLY A 135 -5.31 -0.78 -19.55
C GLY A 135 -6.32 -1.20 -18.46
N HIS A 136 -6.83 -2.42 -18.57
CA HIS A 136 -7.83 -2.94 -17.64
C HIS A 136 -7.27 -3.13 -16.22
N LEU A 137 -7.95 -2.55 -15.23
CA LEU A 137 -7.53 -2.54 -13.82
C LEU A 137 -8.16 -3.67 -12.97
N GLY A 138 -9.17 -4.36 -13.49
CA GLY A 138 -9.99 -5.28 -12.71
C GLY A 138 -11.34 -4.67 -12.32
N ALA A 139 -11.94 -5.22 -11.26
CA ALA A 139 -13.26 -4.81 -10.79
C ALA A 139 -13.22 -3.40 -10.19
N VAL A 140 -14.27 -2.60 -10.44
CA VAL A 140 -14.54 -1.40 -9.63
C VAL A 140 -15.12 -1.88 -8.30
N ILE A 141 -14.55 -1.43 -7.19
CA ILE A 141 -14.99 -1.79 -5.83
C ILE A 141 -15.74 -0.64 -5.15
N LEU A 142 -15.43 0.62 -5.50
CA LEU A 142 -16.18 1.80 -5.07
C LEU A 142 -16.25 2.82 -6.21
N GLU A 143 -17.41 3.44 -6.39
CA GLU A 143 -17.70 4.46 -7.43
C GLU A 143 -17.62 5.89 -6.86
N HIS A 144 -17.21 6.04 -5.59
CA HIS A 144 -17.08 7.30 -4.88
C HIS A 144 -15.76 7.35 -4.12
N ASP A 145 -15.30 8.57 -3.85
CA ASP A 145 -14.05 8.81 -3.18
C ASP A 145 -14.10 8.35 -1.71
N VAL A 146 -12.96 7.94 -1.17
CA VAL A 146 -12.87 7.49 0.23
C VAL A 146 -11.61 8.01 0.90
N GLN A 147 -11.73 8.37 2.18
CA GLN A 147 -10.59 8.72 3.02
C GLN A 147 -10.05 7.49 3.73
N VAL A 148 -8.72 7.33 3.75
CA VAL A 148 -8.04 6.23 4.41
C VAL A 148 -6.88 6.74 5.27
N ASP A 149 -6.58 6.03 6.35
CA ASP A 149 -5.56 6.44 7.33
C ASP A 149 -4.29 5.58 7.24
N ASP A 150 -3.14 6.20 7.51
CA ASP A 150 -1.81 5.56 7.63
C ASP A 150 -1.52 4.60 6.45
N ALA A 151 -1.93 5.01 5.25
CA ALA A 151 -1.77 4.25 4.03
C ALA A 151 -0.52 4.69 3.26
N SER A 152 0.04 3.78 2.47
CA SER A 152 1.13 4.02 1.55
C SER A 152 0.65 3.90 0.11
N TYR A 153 1.38 4.52 -0.82
CA TYR A 153 1.08 4.46 -2.23
C TYR A 153 2.33 4.36 -3.11
N SER A 154 2.22 3.73 -4.27
CA SER A 154 3.33 3.61 -5.24
C SER A 154 2.98 4.30 -6.56
N THR A 155 3.93 5.11 -7.04
CA THR A 155 3.88 5.83 -8.32
C THR A 155 5.05 5.44 -9.22
#